data_AF-A0A958YCF9-F1
#
_entry.id   AF-A0A958YCF9-F1
#
_cell.length_a   1.000
_cell.length_b   1.000
_cell.length_c   1.000
_cell.angle_alpha   90.00
_cell.angle_beta   90.00
_cell.angle_gamma   90.00
#
_symmetry.space_group_name_H-M   'P 1'
#
loop_
_entity.id
_entity.type
_entity.pdbx_description
1 polymer ?
#
loop_
_entity_poly.entity_id
_entity_poly.type
_entity_poly.pdbx_seq_one_letter_code
_entity_poly.pdbx_strand_id
1 'polypeptide(L)'
;LNGGSEAVTDGRNVSVQLYQTFLEMPDDGYEVRYDDPRVGYFTDEVNDQTATGSITYRDMIHRWRLVKKDPNAALSEPVKPITWWIENTTPMEWRETIKEGVLEWNKAFEKAGFKNAMVVEIQPDTATWDAGDIRYNVLRWTSSPQPPFGGYGPSFSNPRTGELLGADIMLEYVHFTNRVFYDKLFDLGASSSEQQLEASDMPQFYCSAGHLMHENTMFGECFLEAVGASDLEMERMKKEAMKSLIMHEVGHTLGLNHNMKASQIYSIEQLQDTEFIK
;
A
#
# COMPACT_ATOMS: atom_id res chain seq x y z
N LEU A 1 25.69 28.16 -2.58
CA LEU A 1 26.52 27.15 -1.89
C LEU A 1 25.57 26.05 -1.47
N ASN A 2 25.85 24.79 -1.83
CA ASN A 2 25.00 23.66 -1.45
C ASN A 2 24.90 23.62 0.08
N GLY A 3 23.74 23.96 0.64
CA GLY A 3 23.46 23.84 2.05
C GLY A 3 22.82 22.48 2.27
N GLY A 4 23.53 21.56 2.93
CA GLY A 4 22.88 20.40 3.53
C GLY A 4 21.94 20.85 4.67
N SER A 5 21.05 19.96 5.10
CA SER A 5 20.24 20.21 6.31
C SER A 5 21.13 20.24 7.56
N GLU A 6 20.56 20.59 8.73
CA GLU A 6 21.27 20.54 10.02
C GLU A 6 21.87 19.17 10.36
N ALA A 7 21.47 18.10 9.65
CA ALA A 7 22.04 16.77 9.80
C ALA A 7 23.42 16.61 9.14
N VAL A 8 23.87 17.56 8.30
CA VAL A 8 25.16 17.49 7.61
C VAL A 8 26.20 18.33 8.36
N THR A 9 27.15 17.66 9.01
CA THR A 9 28.21 18.30 9.83
C THR A 9 29.10 19.28 9.04
N ASP A 10 29.26 19.08 7.73
CA ASP A 10 29.93 20.03 6.82
C ASP A 10 29.28 20.03 5.43
N GLY A 11 28.45 21.05 5.14
CA GLY A 11 27.75 21.19 3.86
C GLY A 11 28.63 21.30 2.61
N ARG A 12 29.96 21.39 2.77
CA ARG A 12 30.93 21.39 1.65
C ARG A 12 31.24 19.99 1.14
N ASN A 13 30.93 18.94 1.91
CA ASN A 13 31.17 17.55 1.52
C ASN A 13 29.91 16.72 1.75
N VAL A 14 29.29 16.29 0.66
CA VAL A 14 28.18 15.34 0.65
C VAL A 14 28.68 14.07 -0.03
N SER A 15 28.74 12.97 0.70
CA SER A 15 29.03 11.65 0.14
C SER A 15 27.71 10.97 -0.23
N VAL A 16 27.57 10.57 -1.50
CA VAL A 16 26.38 9.87 -2.01
C VAL A 16 26.81 8.47 -2.43
N GLN A 17 26.09 7.45 -1.94
CA GLN A 17 26.23 6.08 -2.41
C GLN A 17 25.07 5.78 -3.36
N LEU A 18 25.38 5.37 -4.59
CA LEU A 18 24.40 5.02 -5.60
C LEU A 18 24.42 3.51 -5.85
N TYR A 19 23.24 2.90 -5.80
CA TYR A 19 23.03 1.52 -6.22
C TYR A 19 22.22 1.53 -7.52
N GLN A 20 22.70 0.81 -8.53
CA GLN A 20 22.01 0.63 -9.80
C GLN A 20 21.82 -0.86 -10.05
N THR A 21 20.59 -1.26 -10.35
CA THR A 21 20.24 -2.65 -10.64
C THR A 21 19.68 -2.74 -12.04
N PHE A 22 20.20 -3.68 -12.83
CA PHE A 22 19.66 -4.02 -14.15
C PHE A 22 18.86 -5.32 -14.03
N LEU A 23 17.62 -5.29 -14.48
CA LEU A 23 16.73 -6.44 -14.51
C LEU A 23 16.52 -6.88 -15.96
N GLU A 24 16.68 -8.17 -16.22
CA GLU A 24 16.31 -8.75 -17.51
C GLU A 24 14.79 -8.65 -17.71
N MET A 25 14.35 -8.22 -18.90
CA MET A 25 12.93 -8.12 -19.20
C MET A 25 12.29 -9.52 -19.27
N PRO A 26 11.07 -9.70 -18.74
CA PRO A 26 10.35 -10.97 -18.84
C PRO A 26 10.10 -11.40 -20.29
N ASP A 27 9.73 -12.68 -20.46
CA ASP A 27 9.30 -13.21 -21.75
C ASP A 27 7.99 -12.57 -22.27
N ASP A 28 7.74 -12.73 -23.56
CA ASP A 28 6.57 -12.20 -24.28
C ASP A 28 5.26 -12.96 -24.00
N GLY A 29 5.24 -13.92 -23.08
CA GLY A 29 4.07 -14.74 -22.74
C GLY A 29 3.02 -14.04 -21.87
N TYR A 30 3.20 -12.76 -21.55
CA TYR A 30 2.24 -11.98 -20.76
C TYR A 30 1.05 -11.49 -21.60
N GLU A 31 -0.17 -11.76 -21.13
CA GLU A 31 -1.38 -11.19 -21.72
C GLU A 31 -1.61 -9.76 -21.22
N VAL A 32 -1.26 -8.77 -22.03
CA VAL A 32 -1.50 -7.34 -21.75
C VAL A 32 -2.99 -7.06 -21.56
N ARG A 33 -3.34 -6.28 -20.52
CA ARG A 33 -4.68 -5.71 -20.36
C ARG A 33 -4.61 -4.20 -20.47
N TYR A 34 -5.53 -3.65 -21.27
CA TYR A 34 -5.68 -2.21 -21.41
C TYR A 34 -6.58 -1.65 -20.31
N ASP A 35 -6.42 -0.35 -20.06
CA ASP A 35 -7.22 0.39 -19.10
C ASP A 35 -8.73 0.30 -19.40
N ASP A 36 -9.51 0.26 -18.33
CA ASP A 36 -10.96 0.37 -18.37
C ASP A 36 -11.39 1.37 -17.29
N PRO A 37 -11.96 2.53 -17.66
CA PRO A 37 -12.23 3.61 -16.71
C PRO A 37 -13.27 3.25 -15.63
N ARG A 38 -13.96 2.10 -15.75
CA ARG A 38 -14.89 1.61 -14.73
C ARG A 38 -14.16 1.03 -13.52
N VAL A 39 -12.88 0.68 -13.65
CA VAL A 39 -12.07 0.11 -12.58
C VAL A 39 -10.76 0.85 -12.48
N GLY A 40 -10.52 1.49 -11.34
CA GLY A 40 -9.32 2.27 -11.15
C GLY A 40 -8.06 1.42 -10.98
N TYR A 41 -7.21 1.41 -12.00
CA TYR A 41 -5.85 0.85 -11.95
C TYR A 41 -4.79 1.95 -12.09
N PHE A 42 -3.59 1.68 -11.60
CA PHE A 42 -2.39 2.35 -12.08
C PHE A 42 -2.05 1.85 -13.47
N THR A 43 -1.51 2.73 -14.32
CA THR A 43 -1.29 2.45 -15.73
C THR A 43 0.07 2.93 -16.22
N ASP A 44 0.59 2.21 -17.21
CA ASP A 44 1.62 2.72 -18.11
C ASP A 44 0.92 3.39 -19.30
N GLU A 45 1.08 4.71 -19.42
CA GLU A 45 0.44 5.51 -20.47
C GLU A 45 1.21 5.41 -21.78
N VAL A 46 0.53 4.99 -22.86
CA VAL A 46 1.15 4.78 -24.18
C VAL A 46 0.23 5.28 -25.29
N ASN A 47 0.81 6.01 -26.25
CA ASN A 47 0.10 6.49 -27.43
C ASN A 47 0.51 5.70 -28.68
N ASP A 48 -0.46 5.15 -29.40
CA ASP A 48 -0.26 4.56 -30.72
C ASP A 48 -0.09 5.65 -31.78
N GLN A 49 1.15 5.98 -32.11
CA GLN A 49 1.51 6.99 -33.12
C GLN A 49 1.24 6.53 -34.56
N THR A 50 0.79 5.29 -34.78
CA THR A 50 0.43 4.77 -36.12
C THR A 50 -1.07 4.83 -36.39
N ALA A 51 -1.87 5.04 -35.34
CA ALA A 51 -3.31 5.17 -35.46
C ALA A 51 -3.70 6.51 -36.09
N THR A 52 -4.65 6.47 -37.03
CA THR A 52 -5.20 7.67 -37.71
C THR A 52 -6.45 8.23 -37.04
N GLY A 53 -6.90 7.61 -35.94
CA GLY A 53 -8.08 8.01 -35.18
C GLY A 53 -7.80 9.19 -34.25
N SER A 54 -8.86 9.79 -33.70
CA SER A 54 -8.77 10.89 -32.73
C SER A 54 -8.41 10.43 -31.31
N ILE A 55 -8.47 9.12 -31.05
CA ILE A 55 -8.12 8.50 -29.77
C ILE A 55 -7.04 7.47 -30.08
N THR A 56 -5.84 7.71 -29.55
CA THR A 56 -4.66 6.87 -29.79
C THR A 56 -4.10 6.29 -28.48
N TYR A 57 -4.75 6.56 -27.35
CA TYR A 57 -4.37 6.00 -26.05
C TYR A 57 -4.48 4.48 -26.06
N ARG A 58 -3.48 3.84 -25.49
CA ARG A 58 -3.34 2.38 -25.40
C ARG A 58 -2.73 2.01 -24.05
N ASP A 59 -3.25 2.64 -23.01
CA ASP A 59 -2.73 2.56 -21.65
C ASP A 59 -2.93 1.15 -21.11
N MET A 60 -1.92 0.64 -20.41
CA MET A 60 -1.87 -0.74 -19.93
C MET A 60 -1.96 -0.74 -18.42
N ILE A 61 -2.84 -1.58 -17.85
CA ILE A 61 -2.97 -1.67 -16.39
C ILE A 61 -1.78 -2.37 -15.77
N HIS A 62 -1.39 -1.91 -14.58
CA HIS A 62 -0.45 -2.61 -13.73
C HIS A 62 -1.11 -3.87 -13.17
N ARG A 63 -0.56 -5.05 -13.48
CA ARG A 63 -1.13 -6.32 -13.01
C ARG A 63 -0.08 -7.42 -12.89
N TRP A 64 -0.19 -8.24 -11.85
CA TRP A 64 0.65 -9.42 -11.69
C TRP A 64 0.31 -10.51 -12.72
N ARG A 65 1.34 -11.22 -13.19
CA ARG A 65 1.18 -12.43 -14.01
C ARG A 65 0.82 -13.61 -13.13
N LEU A 66 -0.46 -14.02 -13.16
CA LEU A 66 -0.94 -15.24 -12.51
C LEU A 66 -1.43 -16.25 -13.54
N VAL A 67 -0.85 -17.44 -13.54
CA VAL A 67 -1.22 -18.56 -14.41
C VAL A 67 -1.60 -19.73 -13.52
N LYS A 68 -2.75 -20.35 -13.75
CA LYS A 68 -3.19 -21.53 -12.98
C LYS A 68 -2.26 -22.72 -13.23
N LYS A 69 -1.89 -23.45 -12.17
CA LYS A 69 -1.21 -24.75 -12.29
C LYS A 69 -2.07 -25.76 -13.06
N ASP A 70 -3.38 -25.81 -12.77
CA ASP A 70 -4.38 -26.55 -13.54
C ASP A 70 -5.30 -25.57 -14.27
N PRO A 71 -5.12 -25.37 -15.59
CA PRO A 71 -5.96 -24.47 -16.38
C PRO A 71 -7.44 -24.85 -16.41
N ASN A 72 -7.78 -26.13 -16.21
CA ASN A 72 -9.15 -26.64 -16.30
C ASN A 72 -9.89 -26.59 -14.97
N ALA A 73 -9.17 -26.44 -13.86
CA ALA A 73 -9.79 -26.33 -12.54
C ALA A 73 -10.45 -24.95 -12.35
N ALA A 74 -11.66 -24.95 -11.79
CA ALA A 74 -12.36 -23.72 -11.41
C ALA A 74 -11.50 -22.89 -10.43
N LEU A 75 -10.88 -23.58 -9.47
CA LEU A 75 -9.96 -23.03 -8.49
C LEU A 75 -8.62 -23.77 -8.55
N SER A 76 -7.53 -23.06 -8.80
CA SER A 76 -6.17 -23.64 -8.84
C SER A 76 -5.19 -22.71 -8.16
N GLU A 77 -4.14 -23.27 -7.55
CA GLU A 77 -2.98 -22.46 -7.18
C GLU A 77 -2.32 -21.87 -8.42
N PRO A 78 -1.71 -20.67 -8.33
CA PRO A 78 -0.90 -20.15 -9.41
C PRO A 78 0.43 -20.89 -9.52
N VAL A 79 1.00 -20.95 -10.72
CA VAL A 79 2.35 -21.47 -10.96
C VAL A 79 3.38 -20.69 -10.14
N LYS A 80 3.25 -19.35 -10.14
CA LYS A 80 4.05 -18.44 -9.31
C LYS A 80 3.10 -17.61 -8.42
N PRO A 81 3.01 -17.88 -7.11
CA PRO A 81 2.25 -17.02 -6.20
C PRO A 81 2.98 -15.69 -5.95
N ILE A 82 2.21 -14.66 -5.60
CA ILE A 82 2.73 -13.38 -5.13
C ILE A 82 3.18 -13.59 -3.69
N THR A 83 4.49 -13.73 -3.51
CA THR A 83 5.10 -13.99 -2.21
C THR A 83 5.56 -12.68 -1.59
N TRP A 84 5.11 -12.43 -0.36
CA TRP A 84 5.49 -11.31 0.48
C TRP A 84 6.37 -11.79 1.62
N TRP A 85 7.37 -10.98 1.98
CA TRP A 85 8.26 -11.24 3.09
C TRP A 85 8.10 -10.17 4.15
N ILE A 86 7.74 -10.56 5.37
CA ILE A 86 7.78 -9.66 6.52
C ILE A 86 9.24 -9.48 6.91
N GLU A 87 9.71 -8.23 6.93
CA GLU A 87 11.07 -7.88 7.33
C GLU A 87 11.36 -8.38 8.75
N ASN A 88 12.55 -8.94 8.97
CA ASN A 88 12.91 -9.57 10.25
C ASN A 88 13.00 -8.58 11.43
N THR A 89 13.10 -7.28 11.17
CA THR A 89 13.06 -6.20 12.16
C THR A 89 11.64 -5.89 12.66
N THR A 90 10.60 -6.38 11.96
CA THR A 90 9.20 -6.17 12.33
C THR A 90 8.92 -6.76 13.73
N PRO A 91 8.34 -6.00 14.67
CA PRO A 91 7.99 -6.49 16.00
C PRO A 91 7.10 -7.74 15.93
N MET A 92 7.37 -8.71 16.79
CA MET A 92 6.76 -10.04 16.72
C MET A 92 5.25 -10.00 16.90
N GLU A 93 4.76 -9.09 17.76
CA GLU A 93 3.34 -8.91 18.06
C GLU A 93 2.50 -8.52 16.84
N TRP A 94 3.12 -7.90 15.82
CA TRP A 94 2.43 -7.42 14.63
C TRP A 94 2.51 -8.36 13.43
N ARG A 95 3.45 -9.32 13.43
CA ARG A 95 3.70 -10.19 12.26
C ARG A 95 2.46 -10.98 11.84
N GLU A 96 1.69 -11.49 12.80
CA GLU A 96 0.49 -12.27 12.48
C GLU A 96 -0.60 -11.38 11.88
N THR A 97 -0.85 -10.20 12.44
CA THR A 97 -1.83 -9.27 11.89
C THR A 97 -1.41 -8.74 10.51
N ILE A 98 -0.11 -8.51 10.30
CA ILE A 98 0.45 -8.20 8.97
C ILE A 98 0.17 -9.31 7.98
N LYS A 99 0.52 -10.54 8.34
CA LYS A 99 0.27 -11.73 7.54
C LYS A 99 -1.22 -11.88 7.19
N GLU A 100 -2.10 -11.76 8.17
CA GLU A 100 -3.54 -11.82 7.95
C GLU A 100 -4.00 -10.75 6.96
N GLY A 101 -3.57 -9.49 7.12
CA GLY A 101 -3.96 -8.40 6.23
C GLY A 101 -3.61 -8.65 4.76
N VAL A 102 -2.43 -9.23 4.49
CA VAL A 102 -2.06 -9.62 3.12
C VAL A 102 -2.89 -10.81 2.63
N LEU A 103 -3.07 -11.83 3.48
CA LEU A 103 -3.78 -13.06 3.11
C LEU A 103 -5.29 -12.83 2.90
N GLU A 104 -5.89 -11.78 3.44
CA GLU A 104 -7.29 -11.42 3.18
C GLU A 104 -7.60 -11.25 1.69
N TRP A 105 -6.62 -10.77 0.90
CA TRP A 105 -6.77 -10.63 -0.55
C TRP A 105 -6.99 -11.96 -1.26
N ASN A 106 -6.61 -13.10 -0.65
CA ASN A 106 -6.94 -14.40 -1.21
C ASN A 106 -8.45 -14.61 -1.36
N LYS A 107 -9.30 -13.98 -0.55
CA LYS A 107 -10.77 -14.04 -0.73
C LYS A 107 -11.20 -13.49 -2.09
N ALA A 108 -10.57 -12.41 -2.55
CA ALA A 108 -10.82 -11.84 -3.88
C ALA A 108 -10.22 -12.73 -4.98
N PHE A 109 -9.00 -13.24 -4.77
CA PHE A 109 -8.35 -14.14 -5.72
C PHE A 109 -9.08 -15.48 -5.90
N GLU A 110 -9.69 -16.02 -4.86
CA GLU A 110 -10.52 -17.23 -4.94
C GLU A 110 -11.72 -17.01 -5.87
N LYS A 111 -12.34 -15.82 -5.83
CA LYS A 111 -13.38 -15.43 -6.80
C LYS A 111 -12.84 -15.26 -8.21
N ALA A 112 -11.57 -14.87 -8.35
CA ALA A 112 -10.86 -14.85 -9.63
C ALA A 112 -10.35 -16.23 -10.08
N GLY A 113 -10.62 -17.30 -9.31
CA GLY A 113 -10.25 -18.68 -9.64
C GLY A 113 -8.86 -19.11 -9.16
N PHE A 114 -8.20 -18.32 -8.30
CA PHE A 114 -6.89 -18.64 -7.72
C PHE A 114 -6.99 -18.98 -6.24
N LYS A 115 -6.42 -20.12 -5.85
CA LYS A 115 -6.20 -20.47 -4.44
C LYS A 115 -4.79 -20.08 -4.05
N ASN A 116 -4.59 -19.57 -2.83
CA ASN A 116 -3.25 -19.24 -2.31
C ASN A 116 -2.45 -18.37 -3.29
N ALA A 117 -3.10 -17.37 -3.89
CA ALA A 117 -2.44 -16.47 -4.83
C ALA A 117 -1.42 -15.57 -4.11
N MET A 118 -1.75 -15.15 -2.90
CA MET A 118 -0.89 -14.43 -1.98
C MET A 118 -0.31 -15.39 -0.95
N VAL A 119 1.00 -15.33 -0.75
CA VAL A 119 1.74 -16.09 0.28
C VAL A 119 2.55 -15.11 1.10
N VAL A 120 2.64 -15.33 2.41
CA VAL A 120 3.42 -14.49 3.32
C VAL A 120 4.40 -15.35 4.09
N GLU A 121 5.66 -14.97 4.01
CA GLU A 121 6.78 -15.56 4.73
C GLU A 121 7.43 -14.51 5.64
N ILE A 122 8.29 -14.96 6.54
CA ILE A 122 9.09 -14.08 7.39
C ILE A 122 10.54 -14.17 6.90
N GLN A 123 11.17 -13.02 6.69
CA GLN A 123 12.60 -12.96 6.38
C GLN A 123 13.40 -13.65 7.50
N PRO A 124 14.22 -14.67 7.21
CA PRO A 124 15.06 -15.29 8.23
C PRO A 124 16.13 -14.32 8.72
N ASP A 125 16.50 -14.42 10.00
CA ASP A 125 17.64 -13.64 10.55
C ASP A 125 18.98 -14.01 9.89
N THR A 126 19.04 -15.19 9.26
CA THR A 126 20.20 -15.66 8.49
C THR A 126 20.15 -15.26 7.01
N ALA A 127 19.16 -14.46 6.58
CA ALA A 127 19.06 -14.01 5.19
C ALA A 127 20.30 -13.17 4.81
N THR A 128 20.83 -13.41 3.61
CA THR A 128 21.95 -12.63 3.06
C THR A 128 21.48 -11.49 2.15
N TRP A 129 20.16 -11.28 2.07
CA TRP A 129 19.50 -10.23 1.29
C TRP A 129 18.79 -9.27 2.24
N ASP A 130 18.68 -8.01 1.84
CA ASP A 130 18.02 -6.96 2.60
C ASP A 130 16.69 -6.55 1.95
N ALA A 131 15.90 -5.75 2.66
CA ALA A 131 14.59 -5.34 2.21
C ALA A 131 14.59 -4.62 0.85
N GLY A 132 15.70 -3.98 0.46
CA GLY A 132 15.92 -3.30 -0.83
C GLY A 132 16.17 -4.20 -2.03
N ASP A 133 16.29 -5.51 -1.82
CA ASP A 133 16.53 -6.47 -2.90
C ASP A 133 15.26 -6.69 -3.75
N ILE A 134 15.31 -6.18 -4.99
CA ILE A 134 14.18 -6.20 -5.95
C ILE A 134 13.65 -7.60 -6.30
N ARG A 135 14.35 -8.66 -5.91
CA ARG A 135 13.91 -10.05 -6.13
C ARG A 135 12.81 -10.48 -5.15
N TYR A 136 12.62 -9.74 -4.06
CA TYR A 136 11.68 -10.04 -2.99
C TYR A 136 10.68 -8.90 -2.85
N ASN A 137 9.39 -9.22 -2.68
CA ASN A 137 8.43 -8.23 -2.24
C ASN A 137 8.44 -8.17 -0.71
N VAL A 138 8.75 -7.02 -0.13
CA VAL A 138 9.00 -6.92 1.31
C VAL A 138 8.02 -5.97 1.99
N LEU A 139 7.43 -6.42 3.10
CA LEU A 139 6.72 -5.61 4.08
C LEU A 139 7.75 -5.09 5.08
N ARG A 140 8.15 -3.84 4.89
CA ARG A 140 9.20 -3.16 5.64
C ARG A 140 8.62 -2.43 6.84
N TRP A 141 9.32 -2.52 7.96
CA TRP A 141 8.94 -1.81 9.18
C TRP A 141 9.78 -0.55 9.32
N THR A 142 9.14 0.62 9.20
CA THR A 142 9.84 1.91 9.24
C THR A 142 9.41 2.73 10.44
N SER A 143 10.31 3.60 10.92
CA SER A 143 10.01 4.54 12.00
C SER A 143 10.74 5.85 11.72
N SER A 144 10.01 6.78 11.14
CA SER A 144 10.53 8.09 10.74
C SER A 144 10.21 9.16 11.79
N PRO A 145 11.14 10.09 12.11
CA PRO A 145 10.86 11.22 13.01
C PRO A 145 9.79 12.16 12.46
N GLN A 146 9.72 12.31 11.14
CA GLN A 146 8.71 13.10 10.44
C GLN A 146 8.12 12.27 9.29
N PRO A 147 7.18 11.36 9.61
CA PRO A 147 6.64 10.40 8.66
C PRO A 147 5.65 11.09 7.71
N PRO A 148 5.84 10.99 6.39
CA PRO A 148 4.94 11.61 5.42
C PRO A 148 3.70 10.76 5.10
N PHE A 149 3.67 9.49 5.53
CA PHE A 149 2.61 8.52 5.26
C PHE A 149 2.42 7.55 6.44
N GLY A 150 1.29 6.84 6.48
CA GLY A 150 1.05 5.73 7.42
C GLY A 150 1.48 4.37 6.87
N GLY A 151 1.26 4.18 5.58
CA GLY A 151 1.77 3.09 4.77
C GLY A 151 2.14 3.61 3.38
N TYR A 152 3.02 2.89 2.69
CA TYR A 152 3.39 3.22 1.31
C TYR A 152 3.70 1.94 0.53
N GLY A 153 2.84 1.59 -0.42
CA GLY A 153 2.96 0.40 -1.28
C GLY A 153 3.40 0.67 -2.72
N PRO A 154 4.64 1.10 -3.01
CA PRO A 154 5.12 1.26 -4.37
C PRO A 154 5.24 -0.08 -5.10
N SER A 155 5.11 -0.02 -6.42
CA SER A 155 5.38 -1.14 -7.31
C SER A 155 6.03 -0.67 -8.59
N PHE A 156 6.66 -1.58 -9.32
CA PHE A 156 7.23 -1.30 -10.64
C PHE A 156 6.78 -2.35 -11.64
N SER A 157 6.52 -1.88 -12.87
CA SER A 157 5.98 -2.67 -13.97
C SER A 157 6.97 -2.77 -15.13
N ASN A 158 6.73 -3.73 -16.02
CA ASN A 158 7.27 -3.72 -17.36
C ASN A 158 6.53 -2.63 -18.17
N PRO A 159 7.20 -1.54 -18.58
CA PRO A 159 6.55 -0.40 -19.24
C PRO A 159 6.00 -0.73 -20.63
N ARG A 160 6.30 -1.92 -21.18
CA ARG A 160 5.80 -2.37 -22.48
C ARG A 160 4.52 -3.19 -22.37
N THR A 161 4.17 -3.66 -21.18
CA THR A 161 3.09 -4.62 -20.98
C THR A 161 2.19 -4.35 -19.77
N GLY A 162 2.64 -3.51 -18.82
CA GLY A 162 1.98 -3.32 -17.52
C GLY A 162 2.14 -4.50 -16.55
N GLU A 163 2.98 -5.49 -16.87
CA GLU A 163 3.24 -6.60 -15.93
C GLU A 163 3.97 -6.11 -14.69
N LEU A 164 3.40 -6.31 -13.51
CA LEU A 164 4.07 -6.03 -12.24
C LEU A 164 5.24 -7.00 -12.01
N LEU A 165 6.40 -6.44 -11.73
CA LEU A 165 7.67 -7.18 -11.59
C LEU A 165 8.11 -7.30 -10.13
N GLY A 166 7.78 -6.31 -9.32
CA GLY A 166 8.10 -6.25 -7.90
C GLY A 166 7.32 -5.13 -7.21
N ALA A 167 7.18 -5.26 -5.90
CA ALA A 167 6.55 -4.27 -5.05
C ALA A 167 7.15 -4.30 -3.65
N ASP A 168 7.08 -3.18 -2.95
CA ASP A 168 7.45 -3.05 -1.55
C ASP A 168 6.30 -2.39 -0.80
N ILE A 169 6.15 -2.67 0.49
CA ILE A 169 5.23 -1.94 1.37
C ILE A 169 6.03 -1.47 2.57
N MET A 170 6.04 -0.16 2.81
CA MET A 170 6.58 0.43 4.03
C MET A 170 5.44 0.68 5.01
N LEU A 171 5.60 0.22 6.25
CA LEU A 171 4.64 0.42 7.34
C LEU A 171 5.28 1.34 8.39
N GLU A 172 4.75 2.56 8.53
CA GLU A 172 5.29 3.54 9.46
C GLU A 172 4.76 3.32 10.87
N TYR A 173 5.68 3.07 11.82
CA TYR A 173 5.35 2.75 13.20
C TYR A 173 4.51 3.83 13.90
N VAL A 174 4.66 5.09 13.49
CA VAL A 174 3.89 6.21 14.04
C VAL A 174 2.39 6.01 13.85
N HIS A 175 1.99 5.35 12.75
CA HIS A 175 0.60 5.22 12.37
C HIS A 175 -0.15 4.29 13.33
N PHE A 176 0.60 3.43 14.03
CA PHE A 176 0.07 2.45 14.98
C PHE A 176 0.21 2.88 16.44
N THR A 177 1.10 3.83 16.72
CA THR A 177 1.33 4.32 18.10
C THR A 177 0.65 5.65 18.39
N ASN A 178 0.16 6.35 17.34
CA ASN A 178 -0.47 7.67 17.41
C ASN A 178 0.40 8.74 18.11
N ARG A 179 1.66 8.43 18.44
CA ARG A 179 2.48 9.17 19.40
C ARG A 179 2.75 10.60 18.96
N VAL A 180 3.09 10.78 17.68
CA VAL A 180 3.36 12.12 17.11
C VAL A 180 2.08 12.93 16.95
N PHE A 181 0.92 12.28 16.77
CA PHE A 181 -0.36 12.97 16.66
C PHE A 181 -0.94 13.34 18.01
N TYR A 182 -0.77 12.51 19.05
CA TYR A 182 -1.04 12.88 20.44
C TYR A 182 -0.25 14.12 20.84
N ASP A 183 1.06 14.16 20.57
CA ASP A 183 1.88 15.35 20.86
C ASP A 183 1.32 16.58 20.12
N LYS A 184 0.93 16.47 18.84
CA LYS A 184 0.34 17.59 18.08
C LYS A 184 -1.03 18.07 18.59
N LEU A 185 -1.90 17.15 19.03
CA LEU A 185 -3.25 17.47 19.51
C LEU A 185 -3.25 18.07 20.92
N PHE A 186 -2.33 17.63 21.78
CA PHE A 186 -2.29 17.98 23.20
C PHE A 186 -1.19 18.98 23.56
N ASP A 187 -0.28 19.30 22.64
CA ASP A 187 0.66 20.41 22.83
C ASP A 187 -0.10 21.75 22.72
N LEU A 188 -0.50 22.28 23.88
CA LEU A 188 -1.06 23.63 24.04
C LEU A 188 -0.15 24.73 23.43
N GLY A 189 1.14 24.45 23.22
CA GLY A 189 2.10 25.33 22.54
C GLY A 189 2.03 25.31 21.00
N ALA A 190 1.47 24.26 20.38
CA ALA A 190 1.38 24.14 18.91
C ALA A 190 0.36 25.11 18.29
N SER A 191 -0.55 25.66 19.10
CA SER A 191 -1.40 26.79 18.69
C SER A 191 -0.63 28.11 18.55
N SER A 192 0.62 28.16 19.02
CA SER A 192 1.49 29.36 18.98
C SER A 192 2.71 29.22 18.08
N SER A 193 3.06 28.00 17.64
CA SER A 193 3.91 27.82 16.48
C SER A 193 3.01 27.91 15.26
N GLU A 194 3.04 29.04 14.57
CA GLU A 194 2.71 29.08 13.16
C GLU A 194 3.53 27.98 12.48
N GLN A 195 2.94 26.79 12.30
CA GLN A 195 3.26 26.01 11.14
C GLN A 195 2.90 26.94 9.99
N GLN A 196 3.91 27.66 9.49
CA GLN A 196 3.88 28.17 8.16
C GLN A 196 3.40 26.99 7.32
N LEU A 197 2.13 27.05 6.94
CA LEU A 197 1.67 26.65 5.63
C LEU A 197 2.57 27.41 4.67
N GLU A 198 3.82 26.97 4.53
CA GLU A 198 4.55 27.23 3.30
C GLU A 198 3.62 26.68 2.25
N ALA A 199 3.04 27.61 1.49
CA ALA A 199 2.34 27.33 0.25
C ALA A 199 3.38 26.75 -0.70
N SER A 200 3.83 25.53 -0.41
CA SER A 200 4.56 24.71 -1.34
C SER A 200 3.65 24.53 -2.54
N ASP A 201 4.20 24.68 -3.74
CA ASP A 201 3.63 24.36 -5.06
C ASP A 201 3.24 22.86 -5.17
N MET A 202 2.65 22.30 -4.12
CA MET A 202 2.19 20.94 -4.04
C MET A 202 0.87 20.85 -4.80
N PRO A 203 0.68 19.82 -5.63
CA PRO A 203 -0.56 19.62 -6.34
C PRO A 203 -1.75 19.66 -5.38
N GLN A 204 -2.82 20.36 -5.76
CA GLN A 204 -4.06 20.59 -4.99
C GLN A 204 -4.86 19.30 -4.65
N PHE A 205 -4.30 18.11 -4.86
CA PHE A 205 -4.93 16.80 -4.69
C PHE A 205 -4.03 15.87 -3.89
N TYR A 206 -3.97 16.05 -2.56
CA TYR A 206 -3.38 15.07 -1.67
C TYR A 206 -4.46 14.11 -1.16
N CYS A 207 -4.13 12.83 -1.04
CA CYS A 207 -4.99 11.85 -0.40
C CYS A 207 -4.95 12.08 1.12
N SER A 208 -6.06 12.54 1.72
CA SER A 208 -6.19 12.70 3.18
C SER A 208 -6.64 11.42 3.90
N ALA A 209 -6.87 10.32 3.17
CA ALA A 209 -7.43 9.10 3.74
C ALA A 209 -6.59 8.53 4.90
N GLY A 210 -5.26 8.55 4.77
CA GLY A 210 -4.37 8.12 5.86
C GLY A 210 -4.48 9.00 7.11
N HIS A 211 -4.70 10.30 6.94
CA HIS A 211 -4.90 11.23 8.05
C HIS A 211 -6.26 11.00 8.73
N LEU A 212 -7.33 10.90 7.94
CA LEU A 212 -8.68 10.66 8.44
C LEU A 212 -8.80 9.29 9.12
N MET A 213 -8.13 8.26 8.60
CA MET A 213 -8.10 6.94 9.23
C MET A 213 -7.42 7.01 10.60
N HIS A 214 -6.35 7.79 10.71
CA HIS A 214 -5.66 8.02 11.99
C HIS A 214 -6.55 8.75 13.01
N GLU A 215 -7.24 9.82 12.59
CA GLU A 215 -8.20 10.53 13.43
C GLU A 215 -9.35 9.61 13.90
N ASN A 216 -9.88 8.78 12.99
CA ASN A 216 -10.91 7.80 13.34
C ASN A 216 -10.40 6.75 14.34
N THR A 217 -9.16 6.29 14.20
CA THR A 217 -8.53 5.38 15.17
C THR A 217 -8.37 6.05 16.53
N MET A 218 -7.86 7.28 16.59
CA MET A 218 -7.75 8.01 17.86
C MET A 218 -9.11 8.25 18.52
N PHE A 219 -10.13 8.63 17.72
CA PHE A 219 -11.48 8.83 18.25
C PHE A 219 -12.06 7.55 18.84
N GLY A 220 -11.94 6.42 18.14
CA GLY A 220 -12.47 5.16 18.65
C GLY A 220 -11.69 4.66 19.88
N GLU A 221 -10.38 4.89 19.96
CA GLU A 221 -9.60 4.57 21.18
C GLU A 221 -10.11 5.39 22.37
N CYS A 222 -10.26 6.71 22.22
CA CYS A 222 -10.82 7.58 23.26
C CYS A 222 -12.25 7.16 23.67
N PHE A 223 -13.08 6.76 22.71
CA PHE A 223 -14.44 6.31 22.99
C PHE A 223 -14.45 4.99 23.78
N LEU A 224 -13.63 4.02 23.37
CA LEU A 224 -13.49 2.73 24.06
C LEU A 224 -12.99 2.92 25.50
N GLU A 225 -12.02 3.80 25.71
CA GLU A 225 -11.57 4.18 27.05
C GLU A 225 -12.70 4.79 27.88
N ALA A 226 -13.48 5.72 27.31
CA ALA A 226 -14.56 6.41 28.01
C ALA A 226 -15.70 5.47 28.45
N VAL A 227 -15.97 4.41 27.69
CA VAL A 227 -16.99 3.40 28.04
C VAL A 227 -16.43 2.29 28.95
N GLY A 228 -15.16 2.35 29.32
CA GLY A 228 -14.50 1.35 30.15
C GLY A 228 -14.30 0.01 29.44
N ALA A 229 -13.98 0.05 28.13
CA ALA A 229 -13.67 -1.14 27.36
C ALA A 229 -12.49 -1.92 27.95
N SER A 230 -12.50 -3.23 27.72
CA SER A 230 -11.41 -4.11 28.15
C SER A 230 -10.16 -3.94 27.28
N ASP A 231 -9.00 -4.34 27.82
CA ASP A 231 -7.73 -4.36 27.08
C ASP A 231 -7.84 -5.17 25.77
N LEU A 232 -8.65 -6.24 25.76
CA LEU A 232 -8.91 -7.05 24.57
C LEU A 232 -9.63 -6.27 23.48
N GLU A 233 -10.58 -5.40 23.84
CA GLU A 233 -11.30 -4.55 22.88
C GLU A 233 -10.38 -3.46 22.32
N MET A 234 -9.53 -2.88 23.18
CA MET A 234 -8.50 -1.92 22.77
C MET A 234 -7.48 -2.54 21.81
N GLU A 235 -6.95 -3.73 22.13
CA GLU A 235 -6.03 -4.46 21.25
C GLU A 235 -6.69 -4.82 19.92
N ARG A 236 -7.95 -5.26 19.96
CA ARG A 236 -8.69 -5.62 18.75
C ARG A 236 -8.82 -4.43 17.82
N MET A 237 -9.16 -3.25 18.34
CA MET A 237 -9.27 -2.03 17.53
C MET A 237 -7.96 -1.71 16.81
N LYS A 238 -6.82 -1.78 17.51
CA LYS A 238 -5.49 -1.54 16.92
C LYS A 238 -5.17 -2.55 15.81
N LYS A 239 -5.46 -3.84 16.05
CA LYS A 239 -5.26 -4.90 15.06
C LYS A 239 -6.13 -4.71 13.82
N GLU A 240 -7.41 -4.34 14.00
CA GLU A 240 -8.33 -4.08 12.89
C GLU A 240 -7.90 -2.84 12.07
N ALA A 241 -7.48 -1.75 12.73
CA ALA A 241 -6.94 -0.57 12.06
C ALA A 241 -5.68 -0.90 11.24
N MET A 242 -4.74 -1.65 11.84
CA MET A 242 -3.54 -2.08 11.13
C MET A 242 -3.88 -2.98 9.94
N LYS A 243 -4.75 -3.98 10.14
CA LYS A 243 -5.20 -4.89 9.08
C LYS A 243 -5.82 -4.12 7.91
N SER A 244 -6.63 -3.10 8.20
CA SER A 244 -7.22 -2.21 7.19
C SER A 244 -6.14 -1.49 6.37
N LEU A 245 -5.13 -0.90 7.03
CA LEU A 245 -4.01 -0.25 6.34
C LEU A 245 -3.23 -1.24 5.47
N ILE A 246 -2.89 -2.41 5.98
CA ILE A 246 -2.15 -3.42 5.21
C ILE A 246 -2.95 -3.83 3.98
N MET A 247 -4.25 -4.09 4.13
CA MET A 247 -5.12 -4.44 3.01
C MET A 247 -5.14 -3.33 1.96
N HIS A 248 -5.18 -2.06 2.38
CA HIS A 248 -5.11 -0.89 1.52
C HIS A 248 -3.80 -0.85 0.73
N GLU A 249 -2.65 -0.93 1.40
CA GLU A 249 -1.34 -0.90 0.74
C GLU A 249 -1.14 -2.08 -0.21
N VAL A 250 -1.56 -3.29 0.18
CA VAL A 250 -1.54 -4.45 -0.72
C VAL A 250 -2.39 -4.18 -1.96
N GLY A 251 -3.53 -3.50 -1.84
CA GLY A 251 -4.33 -3.07 -2.99
C GLY A 251 -3.52 -2.29 -4.03
N HIS A 252 -2.71 -1.33 -3.60
CA HIS A 252 -1.81 -0.58 -4.49
C HIS A 252 -0.80 -1.46 -5.19
N THR A 253 -0.21 -2.40 -4.45
CA THR A 253 0.76 -3.34 -5.02
C THR A 253 0.12 -4.35 -5.97
N LEU A 254 -1.20 -4.49 -5.98
CA LEU A 254 -1.95 -5.26 -6.98
C LEU A 254 -2.30 -4.45 -8.23
N GLY A 255 -1.87 -3.18 -8.27
CA GLY A 255 -2.14 -2.23 -9.36
C GLY A 255 -3.41 -1.42 -9.18
N LEU A 256 -4.14 -1.57 -8.07
CA LEU A 256 -5.37 -0.81 -7.84
C LEU A 256 -5.04 0.59 -7.32
N ASN A 257 -5.71 1.59 -7.89
CA ASN A 257 -5.56 2.94 -7.39
C ASN A 257 -6.41 3.17 -6.13
N HIS A 258 -6.26 4.38 -5.61
CA HIS A 258 -7.09 4.97 -4.57
C HIS A 258 -8.55 5.12 -5.04
N ASN A 259 -9.34 4.04 -5.02
CA ASN A 259 -10.76 4.13 -5.34
C ASN A 259 -11.60 4.35 -4.07
N MET A 260 -11.50 5.55 -3.48
CA MET A 260 -12.25 5.96 -2.27
C MET A 260 -13.76 6.11 -2.48
N LYS A 261 -14.33 5.43 -3.48
CA LYS A 261 -15.76 5.41 -3.72
C LYS A 261 -16.18 4.09 -4.36
N ALA A 262 -16.57 3.13 -3.53
CA ALA A 262 -17.42 2.03 -3.97
C ALA A 262 -18.81 2.59 -4.35
N SER A 263 -18.95 3.00 -5.62
CA SER A 263 -20.20 3.25 -6.36
C SER A 263 -21.16 4.37 -5.88
N GLN A 264 -21.79 5.04 -6.85
CA GLN A 264 -22.94 5.94 -6.71
C GLN A 264 -24.25 5.26 -7.13
N ILE A 265 -24.25 3.92 -7.25
CA ILE A 265 -25.40 3.17 -7.78
C ILE A 265 -26.53 3.03 -6.76
N TYR A 266 -26.21 2.87 -5.46
CA TYR A 266 -27.21 2.71 -4.41
C TYR A 266 -26.93 3.64 -3.23
N SER A 267 -27.97 4.18 -2.60
CA SER A 267 -27.84 5.07 -1.46
C SER A 267 -27.54 4.29 -0.16
N ILE A 268 -27.04 4.98 0.87
CA ILE A 268 -26.76 4.34 2.17
C ILE A 268 -28.06 3.75 2.76
N GLU A 269 -29.22 4.38 2.48
CA GLU A 269 -30.53 3.89 2.90
C GLU A 269 -30.91 2.55 2.25
N GLN A 270 -30.51 2.30 1.00
CA GLN A 270 -30.66 1.00 0.33
C GLN A 270 -29.79 -0.09 0.96
N LEU A 271 -28.57 0.27 1.36
CA LEU A 271 -27.63 -0.65 2.01
C LEU A 271 -28.00 -0.97 3.47
N GLN A 272 -28.96 -0.25 4.05
CA GLN A 272 -29.46 -0.47 5.42
C GLN A 272 -30.86 -1.09 5.47
N ASP A 273 -31.56 -1.16 4.33
CA ASP A 273 -32.91 -1.75 4.24
C ASP A 273 -32.82 -3.27 4.01
N THR A 274 -33.24 -4.04 5.02
CA THR A 274 -33.19 -5.50 5.02
C THR A 274 -34.06 -6.19 3.96
N GLU A 275 -35.07 -5.52 3.37
CA GLU A 275 -35.86 -6.04 2.25
C GLU A 275 -35.29 -5.62 0.89
N PHE A 276 -34.62 -4.47 0.80
CA PHE A 276 -33.94 -4.04 -0.44
C PHE A 276 -32.65 -4.82 -0.70
N ILE A 277 -31.96 -5.20 0.39
CA ILE A 277 -30.84 -6.13 0.33
C ILE A 277 -31.33 -7.56 -0.04
N LYS A 278 -32.66 -7.80 -0.20
CA LYS A 278 -33.22 -9.05 -0.74
C LYS A 278 -33.36 -9.06 -2.26
#